data_AF-A0A6A3C211-F1
#
_entry.id   AF-A0A6A3C211-F1
#
_cell.length_a   1.000
_cell.length_b   1.000
_cell.length_c   1.000
_cell.angle_alpha   90.00
_cell.angle_beta   90.00
_cell.angle_gamma   90.00
#
_symmetry.space_group_name_H-M   'P 1'
#
loop_
_entity.id
_entity.type
_entity.pdbx_description
1 polymer ?
#
loop_
_entity_poly.entity_id
_entity_poly.type
_entity_poly.pdbx_seq_one_letter_code
_entity_poly.pdbx_strand_id
1 'polypeptide(L)'
;MALTNPPSRDEKANWSVKINLPHKNLKELKEKKLRRYKVLGTFITEWDEEKAICKELLSTKESTHKYSEHLVELVVALGFDGWMLNLEFQVDVGQISNLKEFVSHFTQTMHSLLPGSLVIWFVKEATD
;
A
#
# COMPACT_ATOMS: atom_id res chain seq x y z
N MET A 1 1.50 -22.15 -14.98
CA MET A 1 0.71 -21.28 -14.08
C MET A 1 -0.12 -20.38 -14.98
N ALA A 2 -1.42 -20.65 -15.12
CA ALA A 2 -2.28 -19.92 -16.05
C ALA A 2 -2.39 -18.46 -15.60
N LEU A 3 -2.04 -17.53 -16.49
CA LEU A 3 -2.42 -16.14 -16.35
C LEU A 3 -3.93 -16.11 -16.59
N THR A 4 -4.72 -16.11 -15.52
CA THR A 4 -6.15 -15.83 -15.60
C THR A 4 -6.32 -14.47 -16.25
N ASN A 5 -7.34 -14.32 -17.11
CA ASN A 5 -7.66 -13.00 -17.67
C ASN A 5 -7.80 -11.99 -16.52
N PRO A 6 -7.28 -10.75 -16.70
CA PRO A 6 -7.48 -9.73 -15.70
C PRO A 6 -8.99 -9.53 -15.49
N PRO A 7 -9.44 -9.38 -14.24
CA PRO A 7 -10.86 -9.28 -13.92
C PRO A 7 -11.48 -8.06 -14.62
N SER A 8 -12.73 -8.23 -15.02
CA SER A 8 -13.55 -7.20 -15.66
C SER A 8 -13.71 -5.97 -14.76
N ARG A 9 -14.15 -4.86 -15.35
CA ARG A 9 -14.40 -3.61 -14.61
C ARG A 9 -15.44 -3.81 -13.51
N ASP A 10 -16.48 -4.61 -13.78
CA ASP A 10 -17.57 -4.87 -12.85
C ASP A 10 -17.14 -5.82 -11.72
N GLU A 11 -16.30 -6.82 -12.00
CA GLU A 11 -15.69 -7.66 -10.95
C GLU A 11 -14.76 -6.86 -10.05
N LYS A 12 -14.06 -5.88 -10.61
CA LYS A 12 -13.20 -4.95 -9.89
C LYS A 12 -13.97 -3.92 -9.08
N ALA A 13 -15.25 -3.67 -9.37
CA ALA A 13 -16.06 -2.69 -8.66
C ALA A 13 -16.43 -3.15 -7.24
N ASN A 14 -16.33 -4.45 -6.96
CA ASN A 14 -16.62 -5.02 -5.64
C ASN A 14 -15.36 -5.23 -4.77
N TRP A 15 -14.21 -4.71 -5.17
CA TRP A 15 -12.96 -4.92 -4.42
C TRP A 15 -12.75 -3.80 -3.40
N SER A 16 -12.70 -4.13 -2.11
CA SER A 16 -12.44 -3.14 -1.06
C SER A 16 -10.99 -2.62 -1.09
N VAL A 17 -10.03 -3.46 -1.53
CA VAL A 17 -8.60 -3.13 -1.64
C VAL A 17 -8.01 -3.73 -2.91
N LYS A 18 -7.22 -2.94 -3.64
CA LYS A 18 -6.41 -3.39 -4.78
C LYS A 18 -4.92 -3.25 -4.46
N ILE A 19 -4.18 -4.35 -4.58
CA ILE A 19 -2.73 -4.37 -4.45
C ILE A 19 -2.13 -4.79 -5.78
N ASN A 20 -1.42 -3.88 -6.46
CA ASN A 20 -0.66 -4.24 -7.64
C ASN A 20 0.81 -4.43 -7.28
N LEU A 21 1.27 -5.65 -7.49
CA LEU A 21 2.64 -6.04 -7.28
C LEU A 21 3.41 -5.94 -8.60
N PRO A 22 4.57 -5.27 -8.62
CA PRO A 22 5.36 -5.13 -9.83
C PRO A 22 5.92 -6.47 -10.36
N HIS A 23 6.36 -6.49 -11.62
CA HIS A 23 6.73 -7.69 -12.37
C HIS A 23 7.75 -8.60 -11.64
N LYS A 24 7.71 -9.90 -11.94
CA LYS A 24 8.68 -10.89 -11.43
C LYS A 24 10.10 -10.54 -11.92
N ASN A 25 11.11 -10.91 -11.14
CA ASN A 25 12.55 -10.66 -11.37
C ASN A 25 13.07 -9.26 -10.98
N LEU A 26 12.27 -8.41 -10.34
CA LEU A 26 12.76 -7.09 -9.91
C LEU A 26 13.92 -7.16 -8.93
N LYS A 27 13.89 -8.13 -8.01
CA LYS A 27 14.98 -8.40 -7.09
C LYS A 27 16.28 -8.70 -7.84
N GLU A 28 16.22 -9.62 -8.80
CA GLU A 28 17.38 -9.97 -9.64
C GLU A 28 17.89 -8.78 -10.46
N LEU A 29 16.99 -8.01 -11.09
CA LEU A 29 17.36 -6.82 -11.87
C LEU A 29 17.98 -5.72 -11.01
N LYS A 30 17.51 -5.57 -9.77
CA LYS A 30 18.04 -4.63 -8.77
C LYS A 30 19.43 -5.07 -8.31
N GLU A 31 19.60 -6.34 -7.96
CA GLU A 31 20.88 -6.93 -7.53
C GLU A 31 21.94 -6.86 -8.64
N LYS A 32 21.55 -7.12 -9.90
CA LYS A 32 22.42 -6.97 -11.08
C LYS A 32 22.68 -5.52 -11.48
N LYS A 33 22.11 -4.54 -10.78
CA LYS A 33 22.20 -3.09 -11.09
C LYS A 33 21.75 -2.73 -12.51
N LEU A 34 20.86 -3.54 -13.11
CA LEU A 34 20.36 -3.32 -14.47
C LEU A 34 19.14 -2.38 -14.51
N ARG A 35 18.58 -2.05 -13.34
CA ARG A 35 17.40 -1.20 -13.21
C ARG A 35 17.79 0.21 -12.74
N ARG A 36 17.47 1.21 -13.56
CA ARG A 36 17.82 2.63 -13.34
C ARG A 36 16.68 3.48 -12.77
N TYR A 37 15.47 2.94 -12.70
CA TYR A 37 14.27 3.64 -12.22
C TYR A 37 13.72 2.96 -10.98
N LYS A 38 13.07 3.73 -10.11
CA LYS A 38 12.32 3.17 -8.99
C LYS A 38 11.04 2.53 -9.50
N VAL A 39 10.70 1.37 -8.96
CA VAL A 39 9.46 0.65 -9.25
C VAL A 39 8.66 0.57 -7.96
N LEU A 40 7.42 1.05 -7.98
CA LEU A 40 6.56 1.07 -6.79
C LEU A 40 5.41 0.07 -6.95
N GLY A 41 5.04 -0.58 -5.85
CA GLY A 41 3.74 -1.21 -5.73
C GLY A 41 2.65 -0.14 -5.56
N THR A 42 1.41 -0.49 -5.86
CA THR A 42 0.26 0.38 -5.57
C THR A 42 -0.69 -0.30 -4.60
N PHE A 43 -1.06 0.42 -3.55
CA PHE A 43 -2.08 0.02 -2.59
C PHE A 43 -3.23 1.02 -2.72
N ILE A 44 -4.37 0.53 -3.19
CA ILE A 44 -5.54 1.35 -3.47
C ILE A 44 -6.69 0.82 -2.62
N THR A 45 -7.37 1.70 -1.92
CA THR A 45 -8.61 1.40 -1.21
C THR A 45 -9.74 2.08 -1.95
N GLU A 46 -10.84 1.39 -2.26
CA GLU A 46 -11.93 1.94 -3.09
C GLU A 46 -13.18 2.34 -2.28
N TRP A 47 -14.06 3.13 -2.92
CA TRP A 47 -15.41 3.45 -2.44
C TRP A 47 -16.36 2.28 -2.70
N ASP A 48 -16.91 1.65 -1.66
CA ASP A 48 -18.35 1.58 -1.33
C ASP A 48 -18.60 0.63 -0.14
N GLU A 49 -19.78 0.76 0.49
CA GLU A 49 -20.48 0.05 1.61
C GLU A 49 -19.75 -0.85 2.64
N GLU A 50 -18.61 -1.45 2.35
CA GLU A 50 -17.85 -2.29 3.29
C GLU A 50 -16.55 -1.61 3.72
N LYS A 51 -16.70 -0.51 4.45
CA LYS A 51 -15.63 0.23 5.17
C LYS A 51 -14.78 -0.64 6.12
N ALA A 52 -14.98 -1.95 6.18
CA ALA A 52 -14.39 -2.86 7.15
C ALA A 52 -12.85 -2.82 7.14
N ILE A 53 -12.21 -2.90 5.96
CA ILE A 53 -10.75 -3.01 5.92
C ILE A 53 -10.06 -1.69 6.29
N CYS A 54 -10.54 -0.55 5.80
CA CYS A 54 -9.96 0.75 6.19
C CYS A 54 -10.28 1.08 7.65
N LYS A 55 -11.49 0.77 8.11
CA LYS A 55 -11.84 0.92 9.54
C LYS A 55 -11.00 0.01 10.42
N GLU A 56 -10.73 -1.21 10.00
CA GLU A 56 -9.87 -2.16 10.71
C GLU A 56 -8.43 -1.64 10.73
N LEU A 57 -7.88 -1.25 9.58
CA LEU A 57 -6.54 -0.69 9.46
C LEU A 57 -6.35 0.52 10.35
N LEU A 58 -7.34 1.42 10.40
CA LEU A 58 -7.32 2.62 11.23
C LEU A 58 -8.02 2.47 12.59
N SER A 59 -8.38 1.25 13.00
CA SER A 59 -9.15 1.05 14.24
C SER A 59 -8.30 1.30 15.48
N THR A 60 -7.05 0.82 15.49
CA THR A 60 -6.11 1.00 16.59
C THR A 60 -4.71 1.27 16.05
N LYS A 61 -3.81 1.69 16.95
CA LYS A 61 -2.40 1.86 16.62
C LYS A 61 -1.76 0.52 16.20
N GLU A 62 -2.12 -0.56 16.88
CA GLU A 62 -1.61 -1.91 16.62
C GLU A 62 -2.04 -2.43 15.25
N SER A 63 -3.29 -2.23 14.85
CA SER A 63 -3.75 -2.62 13.52
C SER A 63 -3.01 -1.82 12.44
N THR A 64 -2.89 -0.52 12.65
CA THR A 64 -2.13 0.40 11.80
C THR A 64 -0.66 -0.07 11.61
N HIS A 65 0.03 -0.46 12.69
CA HIS A 65 1.40 -0.99 12.60
C HIS A 65 1.43 -2.32 11.85
N LYS A 66 0.52 -3.25 12.18
CA LYS A 66 0.43 -4.56 11.51
C LYS A 66 0.28 -4.46 9.98
N TYR A 67 -0.63 -3.61 9.49
CA TYR A 67 -0.77 -3.42 8.04
C TYR A 67 0.46 -2.75 7.42
N SER A 68 1.09 -1.82 8.13
CA SER A 68 2.35 -1.20 7.69
C SER A 68 3.45 -2.23 7.52
N GLU A 69 3.64 -3.10 8.51
CA GLU A 69 4.65 -4.16 8.51
C GLU A 69 4.43 -5.14 7.35
N HIS A 70 3.21 -5.62 7.15
CA HIS A 70 2.89 -6.50 6.01
C HIS A 70 3.21 -5.86 4.64
N LEU A 71 2.91 -4.56 4.46
CA LEU A 71 3.23 -3.86 3.22
C LEU A 71 4.76 -3.72 3.02
N VAL A 72 5.52 -3.53 4.11
CA VAL A 72 6.99 -3.48 4.05
C VAL A 72 7.57 -4.86 3.72
N GLU A 73 7.06 -5.92 4.33
CA GLU A 73 7.46 -7.30 4.06
C GLU A 73 7.33 -7.65 2.56
N LEU A 74 6.24 -7.24 1.92
CA LEU A 74 6.04 -7.42 0.48
C LEU A 74 7.12 -6.72 -0.35
N VAL A 75 7.54 -5.51 0.02
CA VAL A 75 8.62 -4.78 -0.69
C VAL A 75 9.93 -5.54 -0.58
N VAL A 76 10.27 -5.99 0.63
CA VAL A 76 11.53 -6.70 0.89
C VAL A 76 11.54 -8.05 0.16
N ALA A 77 10.43 -8.79 0.20
CA ALA A 77 10.31 -10.10 -0.43
C ALA A 77 10.39 -10.00 -1.97
N LEU A 78 9.73 -9.02 -2.57
CA LEU A 78 9.56 -8.92 -4.03
C LEU A 78 10.59 -7.99 -4.70
N GLY A 79 11.29 -7.17 -3.92
CA GLY A 79 12.44 -6.39 -4.38
C GLY A 79 12.11 -5.09 -5.14
N PHE A 80 10.90 -4.54 -4.98
CA PHE A 80 10.55 -3.22 -5.51
C PHE A 80 11.01 -2.09 -4.54
N ASP A 81 10.76 -0.82 -4.85
CA ASP A 81 11.40 0.34 -4.17
C ASP A 81 10.49 1.14 -3.25
N GLY A 82 9.28 0.66 -3.03
CA GLY A 82 8.31 1.28 -2.13
C GLY A 82 6.92 1.35 -2.74
N TRP A 83 6.13 2.30 -2.27
CA TRP A 83 4.68 2.26 -2.42
C TRP A 83 4.11 3.61 -2.86
N MET A 84 3.09 3.52 -3.70
CA MET A 84 2.10 4.58 -3.87
C MET A 84 0.79 4.12 -3.20
N LEU A 85 0.41 4.84 -2.16
CA LEU A 85 -0.85 4.62 -1.44
C LEU A 85 -1.90 5.58 -2.01
N ASN A 86 -2.99 5.03 -2.53
CA ASN A 86 -4.15 5.81 -2.95
C ASN A 86 -5.32 5.46 -2.03
N LEU A 87 -5.46 6.26 -0.98
CA LEU A 87 -6.45 6.06 0.07
C LEU A 87 -7.75 6.75 -0.35
N GLU A 88 -8.54 6.11 -1.20
CA GLU A 88 -9.82 6.64 -1.68
C GLU A 88 -10.98 6.38 -0.70
N PHE A 89 -10.83 6.70 0.58
CA PHE A 89 -11.96 6.69 1.53
C PHE A 89 -12.07 8.01 2.26
N GLN A 90 -13.27 8.30 2.76
CA GLN A 90 -13.49 9.38 3.69
C GLN A 90 -12.98 8.96 5.07
N VAL A 91 -12.04 9.75 5.60
CA VAL A 91 -11.46 9.50 6.93
C VAL A 91 -12.38 10.12 7.98
N ASP A 92 -12.88 9.31 8.92
CA ASP A 92 -13.64 9.82 10.06
C ASP A 92 -12.68 10.63 10.98
N VAL A 93 -13.16 11.75 11.56
CA VAL A 93 -12.34 12.64 12.43
C VAL A 93 -11.60 11.85 13.51
N GLY A 94 -12.26 10.88 14.14
CA GLY A 94 -11.67 10.03 15.18
C GLY A 94 -10.55 9.11 14.70
N GLN A 95 -10.39 8.91 13.39
CA GLN A 95 -9.38 8.04 12.78
C GLN A 95 -8.18 8.82 12.22
N ILE A 96 -8.24 10.15 12.18
CA ILE A 96 -7.17 11.00 11.64
C ILE A 96 -5.84 10.79 12.39
N SER A 97 -5.89 10.58 13.71
CA SER A 97 -4.70 10.27 14.52
C SER A 97 -4.05 8.96 14.09
N ASN A 98 -4.85 7.90 13.91
CA ASN A 98 -4.36 6.59 13.46
C ASN A 98 -3.86 6.64 12.02
N LEU A 99 -4.48 7.44 11.15
CA LEU A 99 -3.98 7.64 9.78
C LEU A 99 -2.61 8.32 9.78
N LYS A 100 -2.43 9.36 10.60
CA LYS A 100 -1.13 10.03 10.77
C LYS A 100 -0.08 9.05 11.32
N GLU A 101 -0.46 8.24 12.32
CA GLU A 101 0.41 7.20 12.87
C GLU A 101 0.77 6.16 11.80
N PHE A 102 -0.18 5.72 10.98
CA PHE A 102 0.03 4.77 9.89
C PHE A 102 1.05 5.29 8.89
N VAL A 103 0.80 6.47 8.33
CA VAL A 103 1.71 7.05 7.33
C VAL A 103 3.10 7.29 7.93
N SER A 104 3.17 7.77 9.18
CA SER A 104 4.44 8.03 9.87
C SER A 104 5.23 6.74 10.11
N HIS A 105 4.62 5.75 10.78
CA HIS A 105 5.26 4.48 11.09
C HIS A 105 5.66 3.75 9.80
N PHE A 106 4.75 3.63 8.84
CA PHE A 106 5.03 3.00 7.56
C PHE A 106 6.22 3.63 6.83
N THR A 107 6.25 4.96 6.75
CA THR A 107 7.35 5.70 6.09
C THR A 107 8.69 5.49 6.80
N GLN A 108 8.69 5.50 8.14
CA GLN A 108 9.90 5.26 8.93
C GLN A 108 10.42 3.84 8.75
N THR A 109 9.53 2.84 8.85
CA THR A 109 9.88 1.42 8.69
C THR A 109 10.40 1.13 7.28
N MET A 110 9.77 1.70 6.25
CA MET A 110 10.25 1.62 4.87
C MET A 110 11.67 2.16 4.70
N HIS A 111 11.96 3.37 5.20
CA HIS A 111 13.29 3.98 5.07
C HIS A 111 14.35 3.27 5.92
N SER A 112 13.97 2.70 7.06
CA SER A 112 14.87 1.95 7.93
C SER A 112 15.30 0.63 7.28
N LEU A 113 14.35 -0.14 6.75
CA LEU A 113 14.63 -1.46 6.16
C LEU A 113 15.16 -1.36 4.72
N LEU A 114 14.76 -0.31 3.99
CA LEU A 114 15.12 -0.11 2.60
C LEU A 114 15.60 1.34 2.39
N PRO A 115 16.88 1.66 2.73
CA PRO A 115 17.43 2.99 2.50
C PRO A 115 17.24 3.43 1.03
N GLY A 116 16.67 4.62 0.85
CA GLY A 116 16.33 5.14 -0.46
C GLY A 116 15.01 4.62 -1.04
N SER A 117 14.14 3.97 -0.25
CA SER A 117 12.76 3.71 -0.65
C SER A 117 11.99 4.99 -0.99
N LEU A 118 10.85 4.85 -1.64
CA LEU A 118 9.93 5.96 -1.92
C LEU A 118 8.53 5.59 -1.46
N VAL A 119 7.94 6.45 -0.64
CA VAL A 119 6.56 6.35 -0.19
C VAL A 119 5.83 7.60 -0.66
N ILE A 120 4.77 7.40 -1.45
CA ILE A 120 3.89 8.47 -1.93
C ILE A 120 2.49 8.11 -1.46
N TRP A 121 1.73 9.07 -0.95
CA TRP A 121 0.38 8.83 -0.49
C TRP A 121 -0.56 9.97 -0.89
N PHE A 122 -1.78 9.59 -1.22
CA PHE A 122 -2.90 10.50 -1.49
C PHE A 122 -4.09 10.04 -0.66
N VAL A 123 -4.75 10.99 0.00
CA VAL A 123 -6.03 10.77 0.68
C VAL A 123 -7.09 11.55 -0.07
N LYS A 124 -8.24 10.93 -0.32
CA LYS A 124 -9.30 11.60 -1.09
C LYS A 124 -9.83 12.83 -0.34
N GLU A 125 -10.30 12.63 0.88
CA GLU A 125 -10.82 13.69 1.73
C GLU A 125 -10.52 13.36 3.21
N ALA A 126 -9.91 14.31 3.90
CA ALA A 126 -9.78 14.31 5.36
C ALA A 126 -10.50 15.56 5.86
N THR A 127 -11.63 15.37 6.55
CA THR A 127 -12.40 16.45 7.17
C THR A 127 -12.05 16.48 8.66
N ASP A 128 -11.46 17.59 9.13
CA ASP A 128 -11.32 17.91 10.56
C ASP A 128 -12.63 18.50 11.12
#